data_AF-A0AAV4CBI0-F1
#
_entry.id   AF-A0AAV4CBI0-F1
#
_cell.length_a   1.000
_cell.length_b   1.000
_cell.length_c   1.000
_cell.angle_alpha   90.00
_cell.angle_beta   90.00
_cell.angle_gamma   90.00
#
_symmetry.space_group_name_H-M   'P 1'
#
loop_
_entity.id
_entity.type
_entity.pdbx_description
1 polymer ?
#
loop_
_entity_poly.entity_id
_entity_poly.type
_entity_poly.pdbx_seq_one_letter_code
_entity_poly.pdbx_strand_id
1 'polypeptide(L)'
;MNGTVALQLMGVINDDLAVYLRGTTSLLILTFSLPSIIINIINVFIFINNRVTDSITVCFLTLAAADLCSMLLLTSMALCSFFVVISVSWSLNLDTIRFVIVGIYSLSTDFSSAVTTYIALQRGICVALPFMARTLFTMKTSVKAITAILIFLMLCTLPRMLSFHVVKSRHHETNSSAILMVSLLDSWVAANGFYLIFVKTVLFCLEYLIMILCATAIFLGMRSSIELKNSSSASSKFENHRNINKQSGSAKQPDNKGEESAGAKETGGEVGKTEKKRDLKETRPGTDSMYNDMWESHLKAREAKDVNVNDSPRCVTFTYPGMPFWSFELDPRVPGLVNMLRVCEDCLYFGTCQRVPEQSNQTLVLIREMVAANYIPFHGVHEYKWTKDMYDSTVPKWPLKTKVSYVGRYGPLIHVQIQISSAETNTLLMTRTQNFSFVSAKSRKLDDLPQWYTKALDGKETTKENLRVDRMVKPATTFAFKATVLFTDTDTFQHANYLTYVRFCQRAIRQAVTESLRAASSTEPTTCTSEDQRHAWPRQITADVMRKGVKTARLRYFNECVAGDDVTVHVWEEEEKPYWAFFSVETETPTTNILRFQMSLEYFKS
;
A
#
# COMPACT_ATOMS: atom_id res chain seq x y z
N MET A 1 -41.10 14.02 -15.76
CA MET A 1 -42.38 14.69 -16.12
C MET A 1 -43.03 14.08 -17.37
N ASN A 2 -42.28 13.56 -18.35
CA ASN A 2 -42.87 13.05 -19.59
C ASN A 2 -43.57 11.68 -19.49
N GLY A 3 -43.11 10.76 -18.63
CA GLY A 3 -43.73 9.43 -18.53
C GLY A 3 -45.13 9.45 -17.91
N THR A 4 -45.28 10.03 -16.72
CA THR A 4 -46.56 10.03 -15.98
C THR A 4 -47.63 10.86 -16.68
N VAL A 5 -47.27 12.02 -17.25
CA VAL A 5 -48.21 12.86 -18.00
C VAL A 5 -48.62 12.20 -19.32
N ALA A 6 -47.68 11.55 -20.02
CA ALA A 6 -48.03 10.77 -21.22
C ALA A 6 -48.92 9.56 -20.88
N LEU A 7 -48.67 8.88 -19.77
CA LEU A 7 -49.49 7.75 -19.31
C LEU A 7 -50.88 8.18 -18.81
N GLN A 8 -50.99 9.35 -18.18
CA GLN A 8 -52.29 9.98 -17.85
C GLN A 8 -53.03 10.40 -19.12
N LEU A 9 -52.34 11.01 -20.09
CA LEU A 9 -52.92 11.35 -21.41
C LEU A 9 -53.37 10.11 -22.19
N MET A 10 -52.69 8.97 -22.00
CA MET A 10 -53.09 7.68 -22.55
C MET A 10 -54.18 6.97 -21.72
N GLY A 11 -54.66 7.56 -20.62
CA GLY A 11 -55.70 6.98 -19.75
C GLY A 11 -55.25 5.72 -18.99
N VAL A 12 -53.96 5.44 -18.91
CA VAL A 12 -53.41 4.21 -18.32
C VAL A 12 -53.36 4.28 -16.79
N ILE A 13 -53.32 5.49 -16.21
CA ILE A 13 -53.14 5.72 -14.77
C ILE A 13 -54.23 6.68 -14.28
N ASN A 14 -55.02 6.25 -13.28
CA ASN A 14 -55.96 7.13 -12.56
C ASN A 14 -55.18 8.22 -11.78
N ASP A 15 -55.76 9.41 -11.62
CA ASP A 15 -55.13 10.56 -10.96
C ASP A 15 -54.70 10.24 -9.51
N ASP A 16 -55.51 9.47 -8.78
CA ASP A 16 -55.16 9.00 -7.42
C ASP A 16 -53.88 8.16 -7.42
N LEU A 17 -53.73 7.28 -8.41
CA LEU A 17 -52.53 6.45 -8.56
C LEU A 17 -51.31 7.30 -8.94
N ALA A 18 -51.49 8.33 -9.78
CA ALA A 18 -50.40 9.24 -10.14
C ALA A 18 -49.90 10.04 -8.93
N VAL A 19 -50.80 10.49 -8.05
CA VAL A 19 -50.46 11.16 -6.79
C VAL A 19 -49.70 10.21 -5.86
N TYR A 20 -50.19 8.97 -5.70
CA TYR A 20 -49.53 7.95 -4.87
C TYR A 20 -48.12 7.61 -5.37
N LEU A 21 -47.97 7.39 -6.68
CA LEU A 21 -46.67 7.10 -7.31
C LEU A 21 -45.70 8.27 -7.16
N ARG A 22 -46.18 9.52 -7.30
CA ARG A 22 -45.36 10.72 -7.12
C ARG A 22 -44.88 10.84 -5.67
N GLY A 23 -45.77 10.65 -4.70
CA GLY A 23 -45.42 10.68 -3.27
C GLY A 23 -44.40 9.61 -2.91
N THR A 24 -44.65 8.37 -3.32
CA THR A 24 -43.76 7.22 -3.07
C THR A 24 -42.38 7.40 -3.71
N THR A 25 -42.33 7.85 -4.97
CA THR A 25 -41.07 8.11 -5.68
C THR A 25 -40.27 9.22 -4.98
N SER A 26 -40.95 10.27 -4.53
CA SER A 26 -40.30 11.38 -3.80
C SER A 26 -39.69 10.89 -2.48
N LEU A 27 -40.40 10.05 -1.72
CA LEU A 27 -39.90 9.49 -0.46
C LEU A 27 -38.69 8.57 -0.67
N LEU A 28 -38.73 7.73 -1.69
CA LEU A 28 -37.60 6.87 -2.06
C LEU A 28 -36.37 7.70 -2.45
N ILE A 29 -36.55 8.72 -3.29
CA ILE A 29 -35.47 9.62 -3.68
C ILE A 29 -34.82 10.25 -2.45
N LEU A 30 -35.61 10.77 -1.51
CA LEU A 30 -35.11 11.39 -0.28
C LEU A 30 -34.32 10.41 0.60
N THR A 31 -34.77 9.16 0.67
CA THR A 31 -34.11 8.12 1.47
C THR A 31 -32.72 7.79 0.92
N PHE A 32 -32.59 7.68 -0.42
CA PHE A 32 -31.32 7.33 -1.04
C PHE A 32 -30.40 8.54 -1.27
N SER A 33 -30.94 9.74 -1.47
CA SER A 33 -30.11 10.91 -1.77
C SER A 33 -29.34 11.42 -0.56
N LEU A 34 -29.88 11.30 0.66
CA LEU A 34 -29.23 11.78 1.89
C LEU A 34 -27.88 11.08 2.17
N PRO A 35 -27.79 9.73 2.19
CA PRO A 35 -26.50 9.05 2.29
C PRO A 35 -25.54 9.41 1.16
N SER A 36 -26.04 9.53 -0.08
CA SER A 36 -25.22 9.91 -1.24
C SER A 36 -24.62 11.31 -1.11
N ILE A 37 -25.35 12.27 -0.52
CA ILE A 37 -24.82 13.61 -0.21
C ILE A 37 -23.68 13.51 0.78
N ILE A 38 -23.86 12.77 1.89
CA ILE A 38 -22.84 12.61 2.93
C ILE A 38 -21.57 11.96 2.37
N ILE A 39 -21.71 10.87 1.62
CA ILE A 39 -20.57 10.16 1.00
C ILE A 39 -19.80 11.09 0.05
N ASN A 40 -20.50 11.85 -0.78
CA ASN A 40 -19.83 12.76 -1.71
C ASN A 40 -19.15 13.95 -1.02
N ILE A 41 -19.71 14.46 0.10
CA ILE A 41 -19.03 15.47 0.93
C ILE A 41 -17.72 14.91 1.49
N ILE A 42 -17.75 13.68 2.03
CA ILE A 42 -16.56 13.01 2.56
C ILE A 42 -15.52 12.83 1.43
N ASN A 43 -15.94 12.38 0.25
CA ASN A 43 -15.06 12.21 -0.91
C ASN A 43 -14.39 13.53 -1.30
N VAL A 44 -15.15 14.63 -1.41
CA VAL A 44 -14.59 15.95 -1.72
C VAL A 44 -13.56 16.37 -0.67
N PHE A 45 -13.85 16.19 0.62
CA PHE A 45 -12.91 16.52 1.70
C PHE A 45 -11.63 15.69 1.65
N ILE A 46 -11.75 14.37 1.43
CA ILE A 46 -10.60 13.47 1.27
C ILE A 46 -9.72 13.90 0.10
N PHE A 47 -10.30 14.22 -1.06
CA PHE A 47 -9.53 14.61 -2.24
C PHE A 47 -8.88 15.99 -2.10
N ILE A 48 -9.51 16.93 -1.40
CA ILE A 48 -8.90 18.23 -1.08
C ILE A 48 -7.71 18.04 -0.13
N ASN A 49 -7.86 17.22 0.92
CA ASN A 49 -6.82 17.01 1.92
C ASN A 49 -5.60 16.23 1.40
N ASN A 50 -5.81 15.29 0.49
CA ASN A 50 -4.73 14.49 -0.10
C ASN A 50 -3.81 15.29 -1.03
N ARG A 51 -4.09 16.59 -1.26
CA ARG A 51 -3.48 17.47 -2.25
C ARG A 51 -3.64 16.89 -3.66
N VAL A 52 -4.35 17.63 -4.51
CA VAL A 52 -4.62 17.22 -5.89
C VAL A 52 -3.31 17.24 -6.72
N THR A 53 -2.60 16.12 -6.72
CA THR A 53 -1.24 16.00 -7.28
C THR A 53 -1.21 15.30 -8.63
N ASP A 54 -2.22 14.49 -8.93
CA ASP A 54 -2.29 13.69 -10.15
C ASP A 54 -3.61 13.91 -10.91
N SER A 55 -3.61 13.49 -12.18
CA SER A 55 -4.77 13.60 -13.08
C SER A 55 -6.00 12.85 -12.55
N ILE A 56 -5.79 11.70 -11.93
CA ILE A 56 -6.88 10.85 -11.43
C ILE A 56 -7.60 11.53 -10.25
N THR A 57 -6.85 12.12 -9.29
CA THR A 57 -7.46 12.83 -8.17
C THR A 57 -8.26 14.04 -8.63
N VAL A 58 -7.81 14.77 -9.67
CA VAL A 58 -8.62 15.85 -10.29
C VAL A 58 -9.96 15.30 -10.77
N CYS A 59 -9.95 14.19 -11.51
CA CYS A 59 -11.16 13.61 -12.08
C CYS A 59 -12.13 13.12 -11.00
N PHE A 60 -11.63 12.45 -9.96
CA PHE A 60 -12.47 12.00 -8.86
C PHE A 60 -13.02 13.14 -8.01
N LEU A 61 -12.24 14.21 -7.79
CA LEU A 61 -12.74 15.41 -7.12
C LEU A 61 -13.85 16.07 -7.94
N THR A 62 -13.67 16.22 -9.25
CA THR A 62 -14.72 16.75 -10.13
C THR A 62 -15.96 15.85 -10.13
N LEU A 63 -15.79 14.53 -10.21
CA LEU A 63 -16.90 13.58 -10.18
C LEU A 63 -17.69 13.69 -8.87
N ALA A 64 -17.01 13.66 -7.72
CA ALA A 64 -17.66 13.80 -6.42
C ALA A 64 -18.40 15.14 -6.26
N ALA A 65 -17.84 16.24 -6.80
CA ALA A 65 -18.49 17.55 -6.81
C ALA A 65 -19.74 17.59 -7.72
N ALA A 66 -19.67 16.98 -8.90
CA ALA A 66 -20.80 16.88 -9.83
C ALA A 66 -21.92 15.99 -9.26
N ASP A 67 -21.55 14.86 -8.64
CA ASP A 67 -22.49 13.97 -7.96
C ASP A 67 -23.16 14.67 -6.78
N LEU A 68 -22.39 15.38 -5.95
CA LEU A 68 -22.93 16.17 -4.85
C LEU A 68 -23.96 17.21 -5.35
N CYS A 69 -23.60 17.97 -6.40
CA CYS A 69 -24.51 18.95 -7.00
C CYS A 69 -25.80 18.28 -7.52
N SER A 70 -25.67 17.15 -8.21
CA SER A 70 -26.82 16.41 -8.75
C SER A 70 -27.73 15.87 -7.63
N MET A 71 -27.16 15.35 -6.53
CA MET A 71 -27.93 14.80 -5.41
C MET A 71 -28.62 15.90 -4.61
N LEU A 72 -27.99 17.07 -4.44
CA LEU A 72 -28.63 18.23 -3.82
C LEU A 72 -29.84 18.68 -4.64
N LEU A 73 -29.69 18.84 -5.95
CA LEU A 73 -30.78 19.25 -6.84
C LEU A 73 -31.90 18.20 -6.93
N LEU A 74 -31.55 16.91 -6.96
CA LEU A 74 -32.50 15.79 -6.93
C LEU A 74 -33.31 15.78 -5.63
N THR A 75 -32.64 16.02 -4.49
CA THR A 75 -33.29 16.14 -3.18
C THR A 75 -34.24 17.33 -3.15
N SER A 76 -33.81 18.50 -3.64
CA SER A 76 -34.67 19.69 -3.74
C SER A 76 -35.89 19.45 -4.62
N MET A 77 -35.73 18.74 -5.75
CA MET A 77 -36.82 18.36 -6.64
C MET A 77 -37.82 17.40 -5.97
N ALA A 78 -37.32 16.41 -5.21
CA ALA A 78 -38.14 15.47 -4.47
C ALA A 78 -38.92 16.16 -3.34
N LEU A 79 -38.30 17.10 -2.62
CA LEU A 79 -38.99 17.93 -1.61
C LEU A 79 -40.12 18.75 -2.23
N CYS A 80 -39.87 19.43 -3.37
CA CYS A 80 -40.93 20.17 -4.08
C CYS A 80 -42.09 19.25 -4.47
N SER A 81 -41.77 18.05 -4.98
CA SER A 81 -42.78 17.07 -5.40
C SER A 81 -43.57 16.50 -4.22
N PHE A 82 -42.91 16.28 -3.08
CA PHE A 82 -43.55 15.84 -1.85
C PHE A 82 -44.51 16.90 -1.30
N PHE A 83 -44.09 18.17 -1.23
CA PHE A 83 -44.95 19.27 -0.77
C PHE A 83 -46.19 19.49 -1.63
N VAL A 84 -46.06 19.29 -2.96
CA VAL A 84 -47.22 19.30 -3.87
C VAL A 84 -48.20 18.18 -3.56
N VAL A 85 -47.71 16.97 -3.22
CA VAL A 85 -48.58 15.82 -2.89
C VAL A 85 -49.33 16.01 -1.57
N ILE A 86 -48.72 16.65 -0.57
CA ILE A 86 -49.38 16.93 0.71
C ILE A 86 -50.17 18.25 0.73
N SER A 87 -50.37 18.87 -0.43
CA SER A 87 -51.21 20.07 -0.62
C SER A 87 -50.87 21.24 0.31
N VAL A 88 -49.58 21.44 0.65
CA VAL A 88 -49.19 22.58 1.49
C VAL A 88 -49.32 23.86 0.68
N SER A 89 -50.12 24.80 1.18
CA SER A 89 -50.31 26.11 0.55
C SER A 89 -49.02 26.92 0.62
N TRP A 90 -48.33 27.06 -0.51
CA TRP A 90 -47.15 27.92 -0.66
C TRP A 90 -47.47 29.14 -1.52
N SER A 91 -46.82 30.27 -1.23
CA SER A 91 -46.91 31.48 -2.06
C SER A 91 -46.20 31.33 -3.40
N LEU A 92 -45.35 30.32 -3.56
CA LEU A 92 -44.61 30.02 -4.77
C LEU A 92 -45.20 28.80 -5.48
N ASN A 93 -45.21 28.83 -6.82
CA ASN A 93 -45.55 27.66 -7.62
C ASN A 93 -44.39 26.65 -7.56
N LEU A 94 -44.56 25.62 -6.74
CA LEU A 94 -43.58 24.56 -6.59
C LEU A 94 -43.32 23.78 -7.89
N ASP A 95 -44.30 23.68 -8.81
CA ASP A 95 -44.09 23.06 -10.12
C ASP A 95 -43.16 23.88 -11.02
N THR A 96 -43.27 25.21 -10.98
CA THR A 96 -42.34 26.12 -11.68
C THR A 96 -40.92 25.98 -11.14
N ILE A 97 -40.75 25.97 -9.82
CA ILE A 97 -39.44 25.79 -9.18
C ILE A 97 -38.87 24.42 -9.55
N ARG A 98 -39.69 23.37 -9.44
CA ARG A 98 -39.30 22.00 -9.82
C ARG A 98 -38.85 21.94 -11.28
N PHE A 99 -39.55 22.60 -12.20
CA PHE A 99 -39.19 22.64 -13.61
C PHE A 99 -37.80 23.23 -13.85
N VAL A 100 -37.48 24.35 -13.19
CA VAL A 100 -36.15 24.98 -13.29
C VAL A 100 -35.07 24.08 -12.68
N ILE A 101 -35.32 23.50 -11.51
CA ILE A 101 -34.40 22.56 -10.85
C ILE A 101 -34.11 21.36 -11.75
N VAL A 102 -35.11 20.80 -12.44
CA VAL A 102 -34.94 19.69 -13.39
C VAL A 102 -33.94 20.04 -14.50
N GLY A 103 -33.95 21.27 -15.01
CA GLY A 103 -32.99 21.72 -16.02
C GLY A 103 -31.55 21.66 -15.52
N ILE A 104 -31.28 22.24 -14.35
CA ILE A 104 -29.94 22.28 -13.74
C ILE A 104 -29.50 20.88 -13.28
N TYR A 105 -30.41 20.12 -12.68
CA TYR A 105 -30.18 18.73 -12.28
C TYR A 105 -29.73 17.89 -13.47
N SER A 106 -30.43 18.02 -14.60
CA SER A 106 -30.11 17.23 -15.79
C SER A 106 -28.70 17.52 -16.31
N LEU A 107 -28.28 18.80 -16.32
CA LEU A 107 -26.91 19.18 -16.69
C LEU A 107 -25.86 18.60 -15.73
N SER A 108 -26.13 18.64 -14.42
CA SER A 108 -25.21 18.09 -13.41
C SER A 108 -25.04 16.57 -13.55
N THR A 109 -26.13 15.85 -13.83
CA THR A 109 -26.09 14.39 -14.05
C THR A 109 -25.37 14.05 -15.36
N ASP A 110 -25.63 14.80 -16.44
CA ASP A 110 -24.92 14.60 -17.72
C ASP A 110 -23.42 14.86 -17.56
N PHE A 111 -23.04 15.87 -16.79
CA PHE A 111 -21.64 16.17 -16.51
C PHE A 111 -20.95 15.07 -15.69
N SER A 112 -21.62 14.53 -14.67
CA SER A 112 -21.12 13.38 -13.91
C SER A 112 -20.91 12.14 -14.80
N SER A 113 -21.89 11.83 -15.66
CA SER A 113 -21.80 10.70 -16.61
C SER A 113 -20.62 10.85 -17.58
N ALA A 114 -20.45 12.04 -18.15
CA ALA A 114 -19.36 12.32 -19.08
C ALA A 114 -17.97 12.26 -18.40
N VAL A 115 -17.85 12.76 -17.15
CA VAL A 115 -16.60 12.64 -16.36
C VAL A 115 -16.31 11.18 -16.01
N THR A 116 -17.33 10.40 -15.66
CA THR A 116 -17.20 8.95 -15.42
C THR A 116 -16.67 8.23 -16.66
N THR A 117 -17.22 8.55 -17.83
CA THR A 117 -16.78 8.02 -19.12
C THR A 117 -15.32 8.40 -19.41
N TYR A 118 -14.93 9.65 -19.12
CA TYR A 118 -13.55 10.10 -19.25
C TYR A 118 -12.59 9.33 -18.32
N ILE A 119 -12.97 9.07 -17.07
CA ILE A 119 -12.18 8.26 -16.13
C ILE A 119 -12.01 6.83 -16.65
N ALA A 120 -13.08 6.20 -17.14
CA ALA A 120 -13.01 4.86 -17.70
C ALA A 120 -12.10 4.80 -18.93
N LEU A 121 -12.18 5.80 -19.81
CA LEU A 121 -11.29 5.94 -20.96
C LEU A 121 -9.83 6.05 -20.54
N GLN A 122 -9.54 6.89 -19.53
CA GLN A 122 -8.19 7.02 -18.97
C GLN A 122 -7.70 5.68 -18.43
N ARG A 123 -8.51 4.94 -17.66
CA ARG A 123 -8.14 3.63 -17.12
C ARG A 123 -7.97 2.57 -18.20
N GLY A 124 -8.84 2.54 -19.20
CA GLY A 124 -8.76 1.64 -20.34
C GLY A 124 -7.47 1.85 -21.14
N ILE A 125 -7.13 3.11 -21.45
CA ILE A 125 -5.90 3.45 -22.18
C ILE A 125 -4.65 3.18 -21.34
N CYS A 126 -4.67 3.40 -20.03
CA CYS A 126 -3.55 3.04 -19.14
C CYS A 126 -3.20 1.55 -19.19
N VAL A 127 -4.21 0.68 -19.35
CA VAL A 127 -4.01 -0.76 -19.47
C VAL A 127 -3.61 -1.16 -20.89
N ALA A 128 -4.27 -0.62 -21.91
CA ALA A 128 -4.02 -0.98 -23.30
C ALA A 128 -2.69 -0.40 -23.84
N LEU A 129 -2.33 0.83 -23.45
CA LEU A 129 -1.23 1.62 -24.02
C LEU A 129 -0.46 2.40 -22.91
N PRO A 130 0.26 1.71 -22.00
CA PRO A 130 0.88 2.32 -20.82
C PRO A 130 1.90 3.43 -21.15
N PHE A 131 2.63 3.31 -22.27
CA PHE A 131 3.62 4.31 -22.69
C PHE A 131 2.98 5.64 -23.11
N MET A 132 1.82 5.58 -23.77
CA MET A 132 1.08 6.79 -24.20
C MET A 132 0.28 7.40 -23.06
N ALA A 133 -0.22 6.58 -22.14
CA ALA A 133 -1.04 7.06 -21.04
C ALA A 133 -0.33 8.11 -20.16
N ARG A 134 0.97 7.93 -19.92
CA ARG A 134 1.77 8.87 -19.11
C ARG A 134 1.90 10.25 -19.74
N THR A 135 1.93 10.35 -21.07
CA THR A 135 2.07 11.64 -21.77
C THR A 135 0.71 12.29 -22.02
N LEU A 136 -0.33 11.50 -22.27
CA LEU A 136 -1.68 12.00 -22.54
C LEU A 136 -2.36 12.53 -21.27
N PHE A 137 -2.27 11.79 -20.15
CA PHE A 137 -3.06 12.09 -18.95
C PHE A 137 -2.28 12.85 -17.87
N THR A 138 -1.78 14.03 -18.23
CA THR A 138 -1.26 14.96 -17.23
C THR A 138 -2.41 15.65 -16.48
N MET A 139 -2.12 16.16 -15.27
CA MET A 139 -3.08 16.94 -14.48
C MET A 139 -3.65 18.11 -15.30
N LYS A 140 -2.79 18.87 -15.98
CA LYS A 140 -3.19 20.02 -16.81
C LYS A 140 -4.06 19.60 -18.00
N THR A 141 -3.73 18.49 -18.64
CA THR A 141 -4.55 17.96 -19.74
C THR A 141 -5.94 17.56 -19.25
N SER A 142 -6.02 16.95 -18.07
CA SER A 142 -7.29 16.48 -17.50
C SER A 142 -8.21 17.63 -17.10
N VAL A 143 -7.66 18.69 -16.50
CA VAL A 143 -8.43 19.92 -16.21
C VAL A 143 -9.00 20.52 -17.50
N LYS A 144 -8.19 20.61 -18.57
CA LYS A 144 -8.64 21.12 -19.88
C LYS A 144 -9.74 20.26 -20.48
N ALA A 145 -9.59 18.93 -20.45
CA ALA A 145 -10.57 18.00 -20.98
C ALA A 145 -11.92 18.11 -20.22
N ILE A 146 -11.88 18.09 -18.89
CA ILE A 146 -13.06 18.25 -18.03
C ILE A 146 -13.77 19.60 -18.30
N THR A 147 -12.99 20.68 -18.42
CA THR A 147 -13.54 22.01 -18.73
C THR A 147 -14.21 22.02 -20.10
N ALA A 148 -13.60 21.38 -21.10
CA ALA A 148 -14.19 21.27 -22.44
C ALA A 148 -15.49 20.46 -22.43
N ILE A 149 -15.55 19.35 -21.68
CA ILE A 149 -16.77 18.56 -21.49
C ILE A 149 -17.89 19.41 -20.88
N LEU A 150 -17.60 20.18 -19.83
CA LEU A 150 -18.60 21.04 -19.19
C LEU A 150 -19.15 22.08 -20.16
N ILE A 151 -18.27 22.77 -20.90
CA ILE A 151 -18.67 23.78 -21.89
C ILE A 151 -19.53 23.15 -22.99
N PHE A 152 -19.13 21.99 -23.51
CA PHE A 152 -19.89 21.26 -24.52
C PHE A 152 -21.30 20.91 -24.05
N LEU A 153 -21.45 20.37 -22.83
CA LEU A 153 -22.75 20.03 -22.26
C LEU A 153 -23.62 21.27 -21.99
N MET A 154 -23.00 22.36 -21.55
CA MET A 154 -23.70 23.65 -21.40
C MET A 154 -24.23 24.13 -22.75
N LEU A 155 -23.43 24.10 -23.82
CA LEU A 155 -23.86 24.48 -25.16
C LEU A 155 -24.99 23.61 -25.69
N CYS A 156 -24.96 22.30 -25.43
CA CYS A 156 -26.03 21.38 -25.84
C CYS A 156 -27.34 21.62 -25.06
N THR A 157 -27.23 22.07 -23.81
CA THR A 157 -28.39 22.30 -22.93
C THR A 157 -28.95 23.73 -23.07
N LEU A 158 -28.14 24.67 -23.55
CA LEU A 158 -28.49 26.08 -23.65
C LEU A 158 -29.77 26.35 -24.47
N PRO A 159 -30.00 25.74 -25.67
CA PRO A 159 -31.24 25.97 -26.42
C PRO A 159 -32.50 25.62 -25.62
N ARG A 160 -32.43 24.56 -24.81
CA ARG A 160 -33.53 24.15 -23.94
C ARG A 160 -33.76 25.17 -22.83
N MET A 161 -32.69 25.66 -22.21
CA MET A 161 -32.77 26.68 -21.14
C MET A 161 -33.27 28.03 -21.64
N LEU A 162 -32.99 28.39 -22.89
CA LEU A 162 -33.46 29.63 -23.51
C LEU A 162 -34.90 29.54 -24.05
N SER A 163 -35.47 28.34 -24.15
CA SER A 163 -36.81 28.13 -24.74
C SER A 163 -37.97 28.26 -23.75
N PHE A 164 -37.73 28.83 -22.56
CA PHE A 164 -38.78 29.17 -21.61
C PHE A 164 -38.43 30.46 -20.86
N HIS A 165 -39.45 31.14 -20.37
CA HIS A 165 -39.29 32.30 -19.50
C HIS A 165 -40.15 32.15 -18.25
N VAL A 166 -39.66 32.65 -17.12
CA VAL A 166 -40.41 32.64 -15.86
C VAL A 166 -41.17 33.97 -15.76
N VAL A 167 -42.49 33.91 -15.80
CA VAL A 167 -43.39 35.07 -15.76
C VAL A 167 -44.07 35.14 -14.41
N LYS A 168 -44.20 36.34 -13.88
CA LYS A 168 -45.01 36.63 -12.70
C LYS A 168 -46.46 36.79 -13.14
N SER A 169 -47.34 35.85 -12.79
CA SER A 169 -48.76 35.85 -13.13
C SER A 169 -49.62 36.02 -11.87
N ARG A 170 -50.75 36.75 -11.94
CA ARG A 170 -51.67 36.89 -10.79
C ARG A 170 -52.62 35.69 -10.74
N HIS A 171 -52.85 35.12 -9.56
CA HIS A 171 -53.82 34.05 -9.40
C HIS A 171 -55.23 34.62 -9.54
N HIS A 172 -55.97 34.19 -10.57
CA HIS A 172 -57.26 34.78 -10.93
C HIS A 172 -58.33 34.60 -9.83
N GLU A 173 -58.25 33.51 -9.05
CA GLU A 173 -59.28 33.16 -8.08
C GLU A 173 -59.11 33.82 -6.70
N THR A 174 -57.88 34.09 -6.28
CA THR A 174 -57.59 34.54 -4.90
C THR A 174 -57.14 36.00 -4.82
N ASN A 175 -56.94 36.67 -5.98
CA ASN A 175 -56.37 38.02 -6.07
C ASN A 175 -55.06 38.21 -5.26
N SER A 176 -54.43 37.09 -4.90
CA SER A 176 -53.27 37.03 -4.02
C SER A 176 -51.98 37.28 -4.80
N SER A 177 -50.91 37.58 -4.06
CA SER A 177 -49.59 37.95 -4.57
C SER A 177 -49.10 36.99 -5.66
N ALA A 178 -48.46 37.57 -6.67
CA ALA A 178 -48.28 36.90 -7.94
C ALA A 178 -47.38 35.66 -7.87
N ILE A 179 -47.77 34.67 -8.67
CA ILE A 179 -47.22 33.34 -8.76
C ILE A 179 -46.25 33.29 -9.94
N LEU A 180 -45.11 32.63 -9.75
CA LEU A 180 -44.18 32.36 -10.85
C LEU A 180 -44.73 31.23 -11.72
N MET A 181 -44.99 31.50 -13.01
CA MET A 181 -45.39 30.52 -14.00
C MET A 181 -44.29 30.36 -15.06
N VAL A 182 -44.08 29.14 -15.53
CA VAL A 182 -43.21 28.87 -16.68
C VAL A 182 -44.04 29.08 -17.94
N SER A 183 -43.62 30.01 -18.79
CA SER A 183 -44.16 30.20 -20.12
C SER A 183 -43.17 29.60 -21.13
N LEU A 184 -43.64 28.58 -21.85
CA LEU A 184 -42.84 27.87 -22.85
C LEU A 184 -42.92 28.64 -24.17
N LEU A 185 -41.77 28.84 -24.82
CA LEU A 185 -41.72 29.44 -26.16
C LEU A 185 -42.05 28.38 -27.22
N ASP A 186 -42.45 28.81 -28.42
CA ASP A 186 -42.73 27.90 -29.54
C ASP A 186 -41.52 27.02 -29.90
N SER A 187 -40.30 27.52 -29.64
CA SER A 187 -39.05 26.78 -29.82
C SER A 187 -38.83 25.64 -28.82
N TRP A 188 -39.61 25.57 -27.73
CA TRP A 188 -39.41 24.59 -26.66
C TRP A 188 -39.49 23.15 -27.16
N VAL A 189 -40.46 22.83 -28.00
CA VAL A 189 -40.65 21.46 -28.50
C VAL A 189 -39.43 21.02 -29.29
N ALA A 190 -38.93 21.87 -30.19
CA ALA A 190 -37.73 21.60 -30.97
C ALA A 190 -36.47 21.50 -30.10
N ALA A 191 -36.27 22.45 -29.17
CA ALA A 191 -35.10 22.48 -28.30
C ALA A 191 -35.07 21.31 -27.31
N ASN A 192 -36.21 20.97 -26.71
CA ASN A 192 -36.34 19.83 -25.81
C ASN A 192 -36.24 18.51 -26.60
N GLY A 193 -36.77 18.45 -27.83
CA GLY A 193 -36.59 17.32 -28.75
C GLY A 193 -35.12 17.08 -29.07
N PHE A 194 -34.37 18.12 -29.44
CA PHE A 194 -32.92 18.04 -29.64
C PHE A 194 -32.21 17.52 -28.40
N TYR A 195 -32.51 18.07 -27.22
CA TYR A 195 -31.90 17.62 -25.97
C TYR A 195 -32.19 16.14 -25.67
N LEU A 196 -33.42 15.68 -25.84
CA LEU A 196 -33.78 14.28 -25.58
C LEU A 196 -33.14 13.31 -26.58
N ILE A 197 -33.15 13.66 -27.87
CA ILE A 197 -32.58 12.79 -28.91
C ILE A 197 -31.05 12.82 -28.83
N PHE A 198 -30.44 14.00 -28.86
CA PHE A 198 -28.99 14.11 -28.94
C PHE A 198 -28.31 13.82 -27.60
N VAL A 199 -28.68 14.53 -26.52
CA VAL A 199 -28.00 14.41 -25.22
C VAL A 199 -28.44 13.14 -24.50
N LYS A 200 -29.75 12.93 -24.34
CA LYS A 200 -30.25 11.79 -23.53
C LYS A 200 -30.23 10.44 -24.24
N THR A 201 -30.17 10.42 -25.57
CA THR A 201 -30.15 9.15 -26.32
C THR A 201 -28.79 8.92 -26.97
N VAL A 202 -28.39 9.76 -27.93
CA VAL A 202 -27.16 9.54 -28.71
C VAL A 202 -25.91 9.60 -27.84
N LEU A 203 -25.73 10.67 -27.05
CA LEU A 203 -24.54 10.83 -26.21
C LEU A 203 -24.47 9.75 -25.11
N PHE A 204 -25.60 9.43 -24.48
CA PHE A 204 -25.69 8.35 -23.49
C PHE A 204 -25.30 6.98 -24.08
N CYS A 205 -25.80 6.65 -25.28
CA CYS A 205 -25.41 5.41 -25.96
C CYS A 205 -23.91 5.37 -26.28
N LEU A 206 -23.33 6.51 -26.70
CA LEU A 206 -21.90 6.62 -26.98
C LEU A 206 -21.06 6.46 -25.71
N GLU A 207 -21.44 7.10 -24.62
CA GLU A 207 -20.80 6.97 -23.31
C GLU A 207 -20.81 5.51 -22.85
N TYR A 208 -21.96 4.85 -22.91
CA TYR A 208 -22.10 3.45 -22.51
C TYR A 208 -21.25 2.51 -23.39
N LEU A 209 -21.19 2.76 -24.70
CA LEU A 209 -20.32 2.00 -25.61
C LEU A 209 -18.85 2.17 -25.23
N ILE A 210 -18.40 3.40 -24.97
CA ILE A 210 -17.02 3.67 -24.53
C ILE A 210 -16.72 2.95 -23.21
N MET A 211 -17.64 2.99 -22.25
CA MET A 211 -17.52 2.29 -20.97
C MET A 211 -17.33 0.77 -21.17
N ILE A 212 -18.14 0.14 -22.02
CA ILE A 212 -18.03 -1.30 -22.35
C ILE A 212 -16.67 -1.61 -22.97
N LEU A 213 -16.22 -0.81 -23.93
CA LEU A 213 -14.93 -1.00 -24.59
C LEU A 213 -13.77 -0.88 -23.59
N CYS A 214 -13.83 0.11 -22.70
CA CYS A 214 -12.79 0.32 -21.68
C CYS A 214 -12.78 -0.81 -20.65
N ALA A 215 -13.95 -1.25 -20.17
CA ALA A 215 -14.07 -2.38 -19.25
C ALA A 215 -13.51 -3.67 -19.88
N THR A 216 -13.83 -3.90 -21.15
CA THR A 216 -13.31 -5.05 -21.92
C THR A 216 -11.78 -4.96 -22.07
N ALA A 217 -11.23 -3.80 -22.42
CA ALA A 217 -9.79 -3.58 -22.52
C ALA A 217 -9.07 -3.82 -21.18
N ILE A 218 -9.63 -3.35 -20.08
CA ILE A 218 -9.09 -3.59 -18.72
C ILE A 218 -9.09 -5.08 -18.41
N PHE A 219 -10.21 -5.77 -18.65
CA PHE A 219 -10.34 -7.20 -18.40
C PHE A 219 -9.33 -8.02 -19.22
N LEU A 220 -9.22 -7.75 -20.52
CA LEU A 220 -8.27 -8.43 -21.41
C LEU A 220 -6.82 -8.14 -21.02
N GLY A 221 -6.49 -6.89 -20.68
CA GLY A 221 -5.13 -6.52 -20.24
C GLY A 221 -4.73 -7.12 -18.89
N MET A 222 -5.68 -7.28 -17.96
CA MET A 222 -5.44 -8.01 -16.72
C MET A 222 -5.19 -9.49 -16.98
N ARG A 223 -5.96 -10.10 -17.90
CA ARG A 223 -5.78 -11.51 -18.27
C ARG A 223 -4.44 -11.77 -18.96
N SER A 224 -4.07 -10.94 -19.95
CA SER A 224 -2.77 -11.08 -20.63
C SER A 224 -1.60 -10.91 -19.67
N SER A 225 -1.72 -10.00 -18.70
CA SER A 225 -0.72 -9.83 -17.65
C SER A 225 -0.56 -11.08 -16.77
N ILE A 226 -1.64 -11.83 -16.53
CA ILE A 226 -1.60 -13.11 -15.79
C ILE A 226 -0.98 -14.21 -16.67
N GLU A 227 -1.38 -14.29 -17.94
CA GLU A 227 -0.87 -15.30 -18.88
C GLU A 227 0.63 -15.12 -19.19
N LEU A 228 1.09 -13.88 -19.36
CA LEU A 228 2.52 -13.56 -19.52
C LEU A 228 3.31 -13.94 -18.28
N LYS A 229 2.79 -13.64 -17.08
CA LYS A 229 3.42 -14.08 -15.81
C LYS A 229 3.54 -15.60 -15.76
N ASN A 230 2.48 -16.32 -16.12
CA ASN A 230 2.48 -17.78 -16.14
C ASN A 230 3.43 -18.37 -17.21
N SER A 231 3.51 -17.73 -18.39
CA SER A 231 4.35 -18.17 -19.52
C SER A 231 5.84 -17.91 -19.28
N SER A 232 6.19 -16.75 -18.70
CA SER A 232 7.57 -16.46 -18.28
C SER A 232 8.05 -17.42 -17.20
N SER A 233 7.15 -17.87 -16.30
CA SER A 233 7.47 -18.92 -15.32
C SER A 233 7.66 -20.32 -15.94
N ALA A 234 7.13 -20.58 -17.14
CA ALA A 234 7.25 -21.87 -17.83
C ALA A 234 8.44 -21.92 -18.80
N SER A 235 8.70 -20.84 -19.56
CA SER A 235 9.80 -20.79 -20.54
C SER A 235 11.17 -20.77 -19.88
N SER A 236 11.30 -20.16 -18.70
CA SER A 236 12.55 -20.19 -17.92
C SER A 236 12.98 -21.62 -17.55
N LYS A 237 12.05 -22.59 -17.48
CA LYS A 237 12.40 -24.01 -17.27
C LYS A 237 12.98 -24.68 -18.51
N PHE A 238 12.60 -24.27 -19.71
CA PHE A 238 13.00 -24.95 -20.96
C PHE A 238 14.33 -24.44 -21.51
N GLU A 239 14.61 -23.14 -21.38
CA GLU A 239 15.85 -22.54 -21.88
C GLU A 239 17.07 -22.95 -21.03
N ASN A 240 16.86 -23.16 -19.72
CA ASN A 240 17.88 -23.71 -18.83
C ASN A 240 18.27 -25.16 -19.21
N HIS A 241 17.33 -25.98 -19.67
CA HIS A 241 17.64 -27.34 -20.12
C HIS A 241 18.43 -27.37 -21.44
N ARG A 242 18.25 -26.37 -22.30
CA ARG A 242 18.89 -26.33 -23.64
C ARG A 242 20.33 -25.82 -23.60
N ASN A 243 20.67 -24.94 -22.67
CA ASN A 243 22.04 -24.44 -22.50
C ASN A 243 22.94 -25.43 -21.75
N ILE A 244 22.40 -26.26 -20.85
CA ILE A 244 23.15 -27.35 -20.18
C ILE A 244 23.70 -28.36 -21.20
N ASN A 245 22.99 -28.61 -22.31
CA ASN A 245 23.46 -29.55 -23.34
C ASN A 245 24.47 -28.96 -24.34
N LYS A 246 24.65 -27.63 -24.39
CA LYS A 246 25.60 -27.00 -25.32
C LYS A 246 26.96 -26.69 -24.71
N GLN A 247 27.10 -26.70 -23.39
CA GLN A 247 28.36 -26.37 -22.70
C GLN A 247 29.15 -27.57 -22.17
N SER A 248 28.69 -28.81 -22.37
CA SER A 248 29.48 -30.02 -22.02
C SER A 248 30.54 -30.42 -23.07
N GLY A 249 30.64 -29.69 -24.18
CA GLY A 249 31.69 -29.88 -25.18
C GLY A 249 32.64 -28.69 -25.21
N SER A 250 33.87 -28.89 -24.75
CA SER A 250 35.03 -27.98 -24.89
C SER A 250 35.21 -26.94 -23.78
N ALA A 251 35.95 -27.30 -22.73
CA ALA A 251 36.89 -26.37 -22.10
C ALA A 251 38.08 -27.12 -21.48
N LYS A 252 39.25 -26.95 -22.14
CA LYS A 252 40.58 -27.17 -21.58
C LYS A 252 40.85 -26.11 -20.50
N GLN A 253 41.39 -26.58 -19.39
CA GLN A 253 41.88 -25.81 -18.26
C GLN A 253 43.26 -25.21 -18.58
N PRO A 254 43.56 -23.98 -18.13
CA PRO A 254 44.93 -23.69 -17.73
C PRO A 254 45.04 -23.04 -16.34
N ASP A 255 46.19 -23.37 -15.75
CA ASP A 255 46.72 -22.99 -14.46
C ASP A 255 47.18 -21.52 -14.38
N ASN A 256 46.80 -20.89 -13.27
CA ASN A 256 47.66 -20.38 -12.18
C ASN A 256 48.73 -19.28 -12.42
N LYS A 257 48.95 -18.53 -11.32
CA LYS A 257 49.98 -17.50 -11.00
C LYS A 257 49.70 -16.11 -11.60
N GLY A 258 49.66 -15.00 -10.87
CA GLY A 258 50.23 -14.65 -9.57
C GLY A 258 51.36 -13.64 -9.80
N GLU A 259 51.22 -12.39 -9.34
CA GLU A 259 52.36 -11.52 -8.97
C GLU A 259 51.91 -10.16 -8.39
N GLU A 260 52.58 -9.78 -7.29
CA GLU A 260 52.67 -8.44 -6.74
C GLU A 260 53.53 -7.52 -7.64
N SER A 261 53.31 -6.21 -7.59
CA SER A 261 54.37 -5.26 -7.20
C SER A 261 53.88 -3.80 -7.20
N ALA A 262 54.71 -2.98 -6.56
CA ALA A 262 54.48 -1.66 -6.05
C ALA A 262 54.48 -0.51 -7.09
N GLY A 263 53.77 0.55 -6.72
CA GLY A 263 54.29 1.91 -6.59
C GLY A 263 54.88 2.63 -7.82
N ALA A 264 54.21 3.70 -8.25
CA ALA A 264 54.91 4.88 -8.76
C ALA A 264 54.05 6.14 -8.58
N LYS A 265 54.74 7.20 -8.16
CA LYS A 265 54.30 8.54 -7.87
C LYS A 265 54.65 9.37 -9.10
N GLU A 266 53.71 10.07 -9.72
CA GLU A 266 54.03 11.05 -10.75
C GLU A 266 53.16 12.31 -10.65
N THR A 267 53.85 13.41 -10.88
CA THR A 267 53.51 14.81 -10.70
C THR A 267 53.06 15.44 -12.02
N GLY A 268 52.13 16.40 -11.92
CA GLY A 268 52.09 17.57 -12.81
C GLY A 268 51.14 17.48 -14.01
N GLY A 269 50.41 18.57 -14.25
CA GLY A 269 49.70 18.77 -15.52
C GLY A 269 48.40 19.55 -15.42
N GLU A 270 48.49 20.80 -14.98
CA GLU A 270 47.42 21.80 -15.06
C GLU A 270 47.27 22.28 -16.51
N VAL A 271 46.16 21.96 -17.19
CA VAL A 271 45.71 22.68 -18.40
C VAL A 271 44.18 22.78 -18.38
N GLY A 272 43.70 24.02 -18.26
CA GLY A 272 42.30 24.35 -18.24
C GLY A 272 41.60 24.13 -19.58
N LYS A 273 40.37 23.59 -19.50
CA LYS A 273 39.30 23.85 -20.45
C LYS A 273 38.01 24.09 -19.67
N THR A 274 37.57 25.33 -19.70
CA THR A 274 36.32 25.84 -19.14
C THR A 274 35.15 25.32 -19.96
N GLU A 275 34.73 24.08 -19.69
CA GLU A 275 33.50 23.53 -20.25
C GLU A 275 32.35 23.87 -19.32
N LYS A 276 31.48 24.78 -19.78
CA LYS A 276 30.29 25.28 -19.07
C LYS A 276 29.24 24.16 -19.01
N LYS A 277 29.45 23.18 -18.13
CA LYS A 277 28.45 22.18 -17.74
C LYS A 277 27.28 22.90 -17.08
N ARG A 278 26.12 22.88 -17.74
CA ARG A 278 24.84 23.16 -17.08
C ARG A 278 24.62 22.09 -16.03
N ASP A 279 24.82 22.43 -14.77
CA ASP A 279 24.34 21.66 -13.63
C ASP A 279 22.81 21.66 -13.64
N LEU A 280 22.24 20.75 -14.42
CA LEU A 280 20.92 20.20 -14.13
C LEU A 280 21.07 19.30 -12.91
N LYS A 281 21.15 19.95 -11.75
CA LYS A 281 20.87 19.32 -10.46
C LYS A 281 19.38 18.97 -10.49
N GLU A 282 19.03 17.84 -11.08
CA GLU A 282 17.79 17.16 -10.77
C GLU A 282 17.85 16.83 -9.28
N THR A 283 17.40 17.77 -8.45
CA THR A 283 17.02 17.50 -7.08
C THR A 283 15.90 16.48 -7.16
N ARG A 284 16.25 15.19 -7.02
CA ARG A 284 15.27 14.17 -6.63
C ARG A 284 14.48 14.78 -5.47
N PRO A 285 13.15 14.88 -5.54
CA PRO A 285 12.36 15.39 -4.41
C PRO A 285 12.81 14.62 -3.17
N GLY A 286 13.23 15.36 -2.14
CA GLY A 286 13.98 14.82 -1.01
C GLY A 286 13.26 13.63 -0.40
N THR A 287 13.77 12.42 -0.68
CA THR A 287 13.31 11.15 -0.09
C THR A 287 13.32 11.21 1.44
N ASP A 288 14.16 12.08 1.99
CA ASP A 288 14.36 12.26 3.43
C ASP A 288 13.17 12.94 4.14
N SER A 289 12.38 13.78 3.45
CA SER A 289 11.18 14.39 4.04
C SER A 289 10.01 13.41 4.06
N MET A 290 9.76 12.71 2.95
CA MET A 290 8.60 11.82 2.83
C MET A 290 8.67 10.63 3.80
N TYR A 291 9.86 10.04 4.00
CA TYR A 291 10.04 8.91 4.92
C TYR A 291 9.74 9.30 6.38
N ASN A 292 10.28 10.44 6.82
CA ASN A 292 10.09 10.94 8.17
C ASN A 292 8.63 11.36 8.41
N ASP A 293 7.99 12.03 7.45
CA ASP A 293 6.62 12.55 7.59
C ASP A 293 5.56 11.43 7.60
N MET A 294 5.73 10.41 6.73
CA MET A 294 4.82 9.25 6.70
C MET A 294 4.88 8.47 8.01
N TRP A 295 6.08 8.26 8.56
CA TRP A 295 6.25 7.48 9.76
C TRP A 295 5.86 8.26 11.02
N GLU A 296 6.19 9.55 11.12
CA GLU A 296 5.67 10.42 12.17
C GLU A 296 4.14 10.40 12.18
N SER A 297 3.50 10.38 11.01
CA SER A 297 2.03 10.27 10.90
C SER A 297 1.51 8.91 11.35
N HIS A 298 2.18 7.81 10.97
CA HIS A 298 1.82 6.45 11.41
C HIS A 298 1.93 6.28 12.93
N LEU A 299 2.99 6.84 13.52
CA LEU A 299 3.21 6.80 14.96
C LEU A 299 2.26 7.73 15.72
N LYS A 300 1.96 8.93 15.20
CA LYS A 300 0.94 9.81 15.76
C LYS A 300 -0.45 9.15 15.74
N ALA A 301 -0.73 8.34 14.72
CA ALA A 301 -1.98 7.58 14.62
C ALA A 301 -2.03 6.38 15.59
N ARG A 302 -0.90 5.94 16.16
CA ARG A 302 -0.82 4.91 17.19
C ARG A 302 -0.28 5.53 18.48
N GLU A 303 -1.12 6.30 19.18
CA GLU A 303 -0.76 7.03 20.40
C GLU A 303 -0.16 6.11 21.48
N ALA A 304 1.16 5.92 21.43
CA ALA A 304 1.91 5.36 22.54
C ALA A 304 1.81 6.33 23.72
N LYS A 305 1.55 5.79 24.91
CA LYS A 305 1.34 6.55 26.15
C LYS A 305 2.54 6.43 27.06
N ASP A 306 2.57 7.24 28.12
CA ASP A 306 3.52 7.11 29.23
C ASP A 306 4.99 7.12 28.78
N VAL A 307 5.31 7.95 27.78
CA VAL A 307 6.67 8.05 27.23
C VAL A 307 7.58 8.71 28.26
N ASN A 308 8.62 7.99 28.66
CA ASN A 308 9.66 8.47 29.57
C ASN A 308 11.03 8.17 28.96
N VAL A 309 11.82 9.23 28.75
CA VAL A 309 13.16 9.16 28.14
C VAL A 309 14.19 9.43 29.24
N ASN A 310 15.12 8.50 29.42
CA ASN A 310 16.30 8.66 30.26
C ASN A 310 17.55 8.78 29.38
N ASP A 311 18.46 9.71 29.69
CA ASP A 311 19.71 9.89 28.96
C ASP A 311 20.90 9.09 29.56
N SER A 312 20.84 8.70 30.84
CA SER A 312 21.93 7.98 31.51
C SER A 312 21.41 6.90 32.49
N PRO A 313 21.45 5.61 32.11
CA PRO A 313 21.78 5.11 30.78
C PRO A 313 20.70 5.45 29.75
N ARG A 314 21.08 5.58 28.47
CA ARG A 314 20.16 6.09 27.45
C ARG A 314 19.11 5.05 27.07
N CYS A 315 17.87 5.30 27.45
CA CYS A 315 16.74 4.44 27.15
C CYS A 315 15.42 5.21 27.12
N VAL A 316 14.40 4.61 26.53
CA VAL A 316 13.03 5.11 26.56
C VAL A 316 12.07 4.00 26.94
N THR A 317 11.11 4.33 27.80
CA THR A 317 9.99 3.46 28.13
C THR A 317 8.68 4.09 27.68
N PHE A 318 7.75 3.28 27.20
CA PHE A 318 6.43 3.74 26.76
C PHE A 318 5.42 2.57 26.76
N THR A 319 4.14 2.90 26.72
CA THR A 319 3.02 1.98 26.59
C THR A 319 2.54 1.95 25.14
N TYR A 320 2.79 0.83 24.45
CA TYR A 320 2.34 0.57 23.08
C TYR A 320 0.91 -0.02 23.08
N PRO A 321 0.04 0.30 22.09
CA PRO A 321 -1.37 -0.12 22.10
C PRO A 321 -1.61 -1.64 22.19
N GLY A 322 -0.66 -2.45 21.71
CA GLY A 322 -0.71 -3.91 21.77
C GLY A 322 -0.60 -4.58 20.42
N MET A 323 -0.73 -5.90 20.40
CA MET A 323 -0.74 -6.67 19.15
C MET A 323 -2.12 -6.63 18.50
N PRO A 324 -2.26 -6.15 17.25
CA PRO A 324 -3.56 -6.19 16.57
C PRO A 324 -3.98 -7.63 16.23
N PHE A 325 -5.27 -7.88 16.04
CA PHE A 325 -5.82 -9.23 15.85
C PHE A 325 -5.21 -9.99 14.65
N TRP A 326 -4.81 -9.30 13.59
CA TRP A 326 -4.14 -9.92 12.43
C TRP A 326 -2.69 -10.35 12.72
N SER A 327 -2.18 -10.07 13.93
CA SER A 327 -0.86 -10.55 14.37
C SER A 327 -0.87 -12.03 14.71
N PHE A 328 -2.04 -12.59 15.01
CA PHE A 328 -2.23 -13.97 15.41
C PHE A 328 -2.47 -14.86 14.19
N GLU A 329 -2.01 -16.11 14.25
CA GLU A 329 -2.21 -17.08 13.18
C GLU A 329 -3.60 -17.73 13.25
N LEU A 330 -3.80 -18.85 12.54
CA LEU A 330 -5.06 -19.62 12.61
C LEU A 330 -5.41 -20.02 14.05
N ASP A 331 -4.41 -20.24 14.89
CA ASP A 331 -4.62 -20.33 16.33
C ASP A 331 -4.53 -18.91 16.91
N PRO A 332 -5.65 -18.34 17.43
CA PRO A 332 -5.66 -17.00 17.99
C PRO A 332 -4.76 -16.86 19.22
N ARG A 333 -4.24 -17.96 19.77
CA ARG A 333 -3.30 -17.98 20.90
C ARG A 333 -1.85 -17.82 20.47
N VAL A 334 -1.53 -18.03 19.19
CA VAL A 334 -0.15 -18.04 18.68
C VAL A 334 0.09 -16.84 17.77
N PRO A 335 0.77 -15.79 18.27
CA PRO A 335 1.26 -14.71 17.43
C PRO A 335 2.18 -15.26 16.33
N GLY A 336 1.95 -14.85 15.09
CA GLY A 336 2.79 -15.27 13.96
C GLY A 336 4.18 -14.63 14.04
N LEU A 337 5.23 -15.39 13.71
CA LEU A 337 6.62 -14.94 13.82
C LEU A 337 6.84 -13.57 13.16
N VAL A 338 6.50 -13.44 11.87
CA VAL A 338 6.67 -12.17 11.12
C VAL A 338 5.89 -11.01 11.75
N ASN A 339 4.73 -11.27 12.32
CA ASN A 339 3.92 -10.23 12.96
C ASN A 339 4.52 -9.78 14.31
N MET A 340 5.04 -10.72 15.11
CA MET A 340 5.78 -10.39 16.33
C MET A 340 7.00 -9.52 16.03
N LEU A 341 7.76 -9.88 14.99
CA LEU A 341 8.91 -9.09 14.55
C LEU A 341 8.48 -7.68 14.10
N ARG A 342 7.33 -7.57 13.41
CA ARG A 342 6.77 -6.28 12.99
C ARG A 342 6.36 -5.39 14.16
N VAL A 343 5.67 -5.93 15.17
CA VAL A 343 5.34 -5.18 16.40
C VAL A 343 6.63 -4.73 17.10
N CYS A 344 7.63 -5.61 17.15
CA CYS A 344 8.92 -5.27 17.73
C CYS A 344 9.64 -4.14 16.96
N GLU A 345 9.52 -4.11 15.63
CA GLU A 345 10.06 -3.04 14.79
C GLU A 345 9.30 -1.72 14.96
N ASP A 346 7.97 -1.76 15.02
CA ASP A 346 7.16 -0.57 15.29
C ASP A 346 7.58 0.06 16.64
N CYS A 347 7.74 -0.78 17.67
CA CYS A 347 8.25 -0.39 18.98
C CYS A 347 9.68 0.18 18.93
N LEU A 348 10.58 -0.50 18.21
CA LEU A 348 11.96 -0.04 18.03
C LEU A 348 11.97 1.37 17.44
N TYR A 349 11.32 1.52 16.29
CA TYR A 349 11.35 2.75 15.53
C TYR A 349 10.76 3.89 16.37
N PHE A 350 9.58 3.68 16.97
CA PHE A 350 8.97 4.65 17.88
C PHE A 350 9.95 5.08 18.98
N GLY A 351 10.57 4.12 19.67
CA GLY A 351 11.50 4.40 20.76
C GLY A 351 12.75 5.15 20.28
N THR A 352 13.34 4.72 19.16
CA THR A 352 14.54 5.36 18.61
C THR A 352 14.32 6.79 18.12
N CYS A 353 13.09 7.14 17.74
CA CYS A 353 12.71 8.48 17.30
C CYS A 353 12.34 9.44 18.46
N GLN A 354 12.27 8.97 19.71
CA GLN A 354 11.96 9.85 20.83
C GLN A 354 13.10 10.83 21.09
N ARG A 355 12.73 12.08 21.37
CA ARG A 355 13.67 13.18 21.63
C ARG A 355 14.18 13.11 23.06
N VAL A 356 15.46 13.39 23.26
CA VAL A 356 16.06 13.50 24.58
C VAL A 356 15.72 14.88 25.17
N PRO A 357 15.09 14.98 26.36
CA PRO A 357 14.57 16.24 26.89
C PRO A 357 15.59 17.39 26.97
N GLU A 358 16.82 17.09 27.40
CA GLU A 358 17.89 18.08 27.56
C GLU A 358 18.54 18.50 26.22
N GLN A 359 18.31 17.72 25.17
CA GLN A 359 18.90 17.91 23.84
C GLN A 359 17.77 17.90 22.82
N SER A 360 16.99 18.98 22.76
CA SER A 360 15.71 19.10 22.05
C SER A 360 15.70 18.69 20.56
N ASN A 361 16.87 18.54 19.95
CA ASN A 361 17.07 18.13 18.57
C ASN A 361 17.67 16.72 18.38
N GLN A 362 17.97 16.00 19.46
CA GLN A 362 18.59 14.66 19.39
C GLN A 362 17.57 13.55 19.66
N THR A 363 17.56 12.56 18.77
CA THR A 363 16.84 11.29 18.96
C THR A 363 17.66 10.30 19.79
N LEU A 364 17.00 9.27 20.35
CA LEU A 364 17.62 8.31 21.29
C LEU A 364 18.94 7.73 20.76
N VAL A 365 18.97 7.27 19.51
CA VAL A 365 20.16 6.65 18.89
C VAL A 365 20.62 7.39 17.64
N LEU A 366 20.19 8.64 17.48
CA LEU A 366 20.68 9.55 16.43
C LEU A 366 20.55 9.00 15.00
N ILE A 367 19.60 8.08 14.73
CA ILE A 367 19.42 7.45 13.41
C ILE A 367 18.98 8.52 12.39
N ARG A 368 18.07 9.42 12.78
CA ARG A 368 17.56 10.48 11.90
C ARG A 368 18.68 11.44 11.50
N GLU A 369 19.57 11.74 12.43
CA GLU A 369 20.72 12.62 12.29
C GLU A 369 21.77 11.97 11.38
N MET A 370 22.00 10.67 11.51
CA MET A 370 22.86 9.91 10.60
C MET A 370 22.30 9.89 9.17
N VAL A 371 21.00 9.68 9.01
CA VAL A 371 20.34 9.75 7.69
C VAL A 371 20.47 11.15 7.08
N ALA A 372 20.24 12.20 7.87
CA ALA A 372 20.46 13.59 7.45
C ALA A 372 21.93 13.87 7.06
N ALA A 373 22.88 13.12 7.64
CA ALA A 373 24.30 13.16 7.29
C ALA A 373 24.68 12.23 6.11
N ASN A 374 23.70 11.74 5.32
CA ASN A 374 23.89 10.81 4.20
C ASN A 374 24.43 9.42 4.56
N TYR A 375 24.07 8.90 5.74
CA TYR A 375 24.30 7.50 6.10
C TYR A 375 23.01 6.70 6.00
N ILE A 376 23.12 5.44 5.58
CA ILE A 376 22.00 4.52 5.48
C ILE A 376 22.17 3.47 6.60
N PRO A 377 21.15 3.26 7.45
CA PRO A 377 21.20 2.19 8.44
C PRO A 377 21.14 0.84 7.74
N PHE A 378 22.02 -0.08 8.14
CA PHE A 378 22.09 -1.45 7.62
C PHE A 378 21.94 -2.43 8.78
N HIS A 379 20.99 -3.36 8.64
CA HIS A 379 20.74 -4.41 9.63
C HIS A 379 21.86 -5.46 9.57
N GLY A 380 22.58 -5.68 10.67
CA GLY A 380 23.65 -6.68 10.73
C GLY A 380 23.17 -8.01 11.29
N VAL A 381 22.89 -8.01 12.60
CA VAL A 381 22.57 -9.21 13.37
C VAL A 381 21.43 -8.91 14.32
N HIS A 382 20.42 -9.77 14.37
CA HIS A 382 19.33 -9.70 15.34
C HIS A 382 19.27 -10.99 16.16
N GLU A 383 19.04 -10.89 17.46
CA GLU A 383 18.65 -12.00 18.33
C GLU A 383 17.33 -11.64 19.04
N TYR A 384 16.35 -12.51 18.90
CA TYR A 384 15.06 -12.43 19.56
C TYR A 384 14.93 -13.59 20.54
N LYS A 385 14.46 -13.31 21.75
CA LYS A 385 14.13 -14.30 22.77
C LYS A 385 12.71 -14.05 23.24
N TRP A 386 11.86 -15.05 23.12
CA TRP A 386 10.49 -15.02 23.63
C TRP A 386 10.39 -15.86 24.89
N THR A 387 9.53 -15.45 25.81
CA THR A 387 9.14 -16.27 26.96
C THR A 387 7.95 -17.15 26.59
N LYS A 388 7.64 -18.17 27.40
CA LYS A 388 6.44 -18.99 27.20
C LYS A 388 5.15 -18.15 27.31
N ASP A 389 5.18 -17.09 28.13
CA ASP A 389 4.06 -16.18 28.37
C ASP A 389 3.62 -15.44 27.10
N MET A 390 4.51 -15.31 26.11
CA MET A 390 4.15 -14.79 24.78
C MET A 390 3.04 -15.61 24.10
N TYR A 391 3.01 -16.92 24.35
CA TYR A 391 2.07 -17.87 23.76
C TYR A 391 0.97 -18.31 24.74
N ASP A 392 0.99 -17.83 25.98
CA ASP A 392 -0.05 -18.10 26.98
C ASP A 392 -1.25 -17.19 26.74
N SER A 393 -2.42 -17.74 26.43
CA SER A 393 -3.64 -16.95 26.18
C SER A 393 -4.13 -16.13 27.39
N THR A 394 -3.68 -16.45 28.61
CA THR A 394 -4.08 -15.75 29.84
C THR A 394 -3.32 -14.46 30.07
N VAL A 395 -2.14 -14.29 29.46
CA VAL A 395 -1.34 -13.08 29.63
C VAL A 395 -1.79 -12.05 28.60
N PRO A 396 -2.18 -10.82 28.99
CA PRO A 396 -2.62 -9.80 28.03
C PRO A 396 -1.53 -9.37 27.06
N LYS A 397 -1.88 -9.20 25.77
CA LYS A 397 -0.98 -8.69 24.71
C LYS A 397 -1.35 -7.25 24.30
N TRP A 398 -2.21 -6.61 25.09
CA TRP A 398 -2.70 -5.25 24.91
C TRP A 398 -3.09 -4.68 26.28
N PRO A 399 -2.55 -3.51 26.69
CA PRO A 399 -1.42 -2.81 26.08
C PRO A 399 -0.07 -3.50 26.35
N LEU A 400 0.99 -3.07 25.68
CA LEU A 400 2.35 -3.58 25.84
C LEU A 400 3.26 -2.50 26.42
N LYS A 401 3.93 -2.78 27.54
CA LYS A 401 4.97 -1.93 28.08
C LYS A 401 6.28 -2.22 27.38
N THR A 402 6.87 -1.21 26.77
CA THR A 402 8.09 -1.35 25.96
C THR A 402 9.22 -0.54 26.58
N LYS A 403 10.43 -1.10 26.59
CA LYS A 403 11.69 -0.39 26.90
C LYS A 403 12.66 -0.56 25.74
N VAL A 404 13.07 0.53 25.11
CA VAL A 404 14.14 0.56 24.09
C VAL A 404 15.37 1.19 24.71
N SER A 405 16.50 0.48 24.68
CA SER A 405 17.75 0.90 25.34
C SER A 405 18.89 0.92 24.34
N TYR A 406 19.70 1.98 24.39
CA TYR A 406 21.01 1.98 23.76
C TYR A 406 21.92 1.07 24.59
N VAL A 407 22.40 0.00 23.96
CA VAL A 407 23.24 -0.99 24.64
C VAL A 407 24.67 -0.53 24.63
N GLY A 408 25.21 -0.16 23.48
CA GLY A 408 26.60 0.27 23.35
C GLY A 408 27.07 0.27 21.90
N ARG A 409 28.39 0.45 21.72
CA ARG A 409 29.05 0.44 20.40
C ARG A 409 30.26 -0.49 20.38
N TYR A 410 30.50 -1.13 19.23
CA TYR A 410 31.72 -1.92 18.97
C TYR A 410 32.25 -1.59 17.58
N GLY A 411 33.25 -0.71 17.54
CA GLY A 411 33.72 -0.14 16.29
C GLY A 411 32.56 0.62 15.59
N PRO A 412 32.22 0.28 14.33
CA PRO A 412 31.13 0.92 13.59
C PRO A 412 29.74 0.34 13.91
N LEU A 413 29.65 -0.67 14.77
CA LEU A 413 28.40 -1.35 15.11
C LEU A 413 27.73 -0.73 16.34
N ILE A 414 26.40 -0.64 16.27
CA ILE A 414 25.56 0.02 17.28
C ILE A 414 24.54 -0.98 17.78
N HIS A 415 24.47 -1.12 19.09
CA HIS A 415 23.65 -2.13 19.74
C HIS A 415 22.44 -1.47 20.39
N VAL A 416 21.27 -2.00 20.07
CA VAL A 416 20.02 -1.59 20.69
C VAL A 416 19.29 -2.83 21.19
N GLN A 417 18.73 -2.71 22.39
CA GLN A 417 17.90 -3.73 23.00
C GLN A 417 16.49 -3.21 23.20
N ILE A 418 15.52 -4.08 22.94
CA ILE A 418 14.11 -3.86 23.18
C ILE A 418 13.62 -4.93 24.15
N GLN A 419 12.85 -4.52 25.15
CA GLN A 419 12.14 -5.40 26.05
C GLN A 419 10.65 -5.07 25.94
N ILE A 420 9.82 -6.08 25.72
CA ILE A 420 8.36 -5.94 25.62
C ILE A 420 7.74 -6.81 26.70
N SER A 421 6.92 -6.18 27.54
CA SER A 421 6.18 -6.82 28.62
C SER A 421 4.68 -6.54 28.47
N SER A 422 3.83 -7.39 29.04
CA SER A 422 2.41 -7.05 29.26
C SER A 422 2.32 -5.81 30.14
N ALA A 423 1.51 -4.82 29.75
CA ALA A 423 1.35 -3.61 30.56
C ALA A 423 0.58 -3.87 31.86
N GLU A 424 -0.35 -4.84 31.84
CA GLU A 424 -1.20 -5.18 32.99
C GLU A 424 -0.45 -6.01 34.03
N THR A 425 0.26 -7.06 33.59
CA THR A 425 0.92 -8.00 34.50
C THR A 425 2.40 -7.72 34.69
N ASN A 426 2.98 -6.81 33.89
CA ASN A 426 4.43 -6.54 33.80
C ASN A 426 5.27 -7.80 33.45
N THR A 427 4.63 -8.87 32.97
CA THR A 427 5.28 -10.11 32.53
C THR A 427 6.10 -9.85 31.27
N LEU A 428 7.38 -10.21 31.28
CA LEU A 428 8.25 -10.10 30.11
C LEU A 428 7.79 -11.10 29.04
N LEU A 429 7.50 -10.61 27.84
CA LEU A 429 7.03 -11.42 26.72
C LEU A 429 8.17 -11.71 25.73
N MET A 430 8.99 -10.69 25.44
CA MET A 430 10.12 -10.85 24.55
C MET A 430 11.23 -9.84 24.78
N THR A 431 12.44 -10.23 24.39
CA THR A 431 13.58 -9.33 24.21
C THR A 431 14.11 -9.44 22.79
N ARG A 432 14.55 -8.31 22.23
CA ARG A 432 15.30 -8.24 20.98
C ARG A 432 16.60 -7.52 21.28
N THR A 433 17.72 -8.09 20.89
CA THR A 433 19.00 -7.37 20.78
C THR A 433 19.36 -7.32 19.31
N GLN A 434 19.79 -6.16 18.83
CA GLN A 434 20.20 -6.01 17.44
C GLN A 434 21.40 -5.12 17.28
N ASN A 435 22.11 -5.34 16.17
CA ASN A 435 23.25 -4.55 15.75
C ASN A 435 22.90 -3.93 14.41
N PHE A 436 23.03 -2.62 14.31
CA PHE A 436 23.05 -1.94 13.02
C PHE A 436 24.40 -1.29 12.80
N SER A 437 24.74 -1.19 11.53
CA SER A 437 25.85 -0.40 11.04
C SER A 437 25.32 0.74 10.20
N PHE A 438 26.14 1.75 9.96
CA PHE A 438 25.83 2.80 9.00
C PHE A 438 26.75 2.69 7.79
N VAL A 439 26.16 2.65 6.60
CA VAL A 439 26.92 2.71 5.35
C VAL A 439 26.77 4.10 4.75
N SER A 440 27.86 4.68 4.25
CA SER A 440 27.78 5.97 3.56
C SER A 440 26.99 5.80 2.26
N ALA A 441 25.99 6.65 2.04
CA ALA A 441 25.17 6.60 0.83
C ALA A 441 26.01 6.79 -0.45
N LYS A 442 27.15 7.49 -0.32
CA LYS A 442 28.09 7.76 -1.42
C LYS A 442 29.01 6.58 -1.70
N SER A 443 29.63 5.99 -0.67
CA SER A 443 30.62 4.91 -0.86
C SER A 443 29.97 3.53 -0.94
N ARG A 444 28.76 3.37 -0.38
CA ARG A 444 28.12 2.07 -0.09
C ARG A 444 29.01 1.12 0.70
N LYS A 445 29.97 1.67 1.45
CA LYS A 445 30.86 0.95 2.34
C LYS A 445 30.55 1.29 3.78
N LEU A 446 30.94 0.38 4.66
CA LEU A 446 30.97 0.59 6.09
C LEU A 446 32.07 1.62 6.38
N ASP A 447 31.67 2.80 6.82
CA ASP A 447 32.59 3.87 7.21
C ASP A 447 32.65 3.96 8.75
N ASP A 448 33.71 4.56 9.29
CA ASP A 448 33.77 4.89 10.71
C ASP A 448 32.66 5.88 11.08
N LEU A 449 32.12 5.72 12.29
CA LEU A 449 31.08 6.62 12.78
C LEU A 449 31.65 8.03 12.99
N PRO A 450 30.92 9.09 12.62
CA PRO A 450 31.37 10.46 12.85
C PRO A 450 31.68 10.73 14.32
N GLN A 451 32.72 11.52 14.61
CA GLN A 451 33.12 11.83 15.99
C GLN A 451 32.01 12.47 16.83
N TRP A 452 31.17 13.30 16.20
CA TRP A 452 30.01 13.92 16.87
C TRP A 452 29.01 12.87 17.35
N TYR A 453 28.83 11.80 16.57
CA TYR A 453 27.91 10.71 16.88
C TYR A 453 28.45 9.88 18.05
N THR A 454 29.73 9.50 17.99
CA THR A 454 30.36 8.71 19.06
C THR A 454 30.40 9.47 20.38
N LYS A 455 30.72 10.78 20.34
CA LYS A 455 30.75 11.63 21.54
C LYS A 455 29.38 11.79 22.19
N ALA A 456 28.31 11.84 21.39
CA ALA A 456 26.95 12.01 21.91
C ALA A 456 26.42 10.78 22.66
N LEU A 457 26.99 9.59 22.41
CA LEU A 457 26.59 8.31 23.00
C LEU A 457 27.59 7.74 24.01
N ASP A 458 28.72 8.42 24.24
CA ASP A 458 29.79 7.91 25.10
C ASP A 458 29.34 7.90 26.57
N GLY A 459 29.53 6.76 27.26
CA GLY A 459 29.13 6.56 28.65
C GLY A 459 27.62 6.38 28.86
N LYS A 460 26.83 6.26 27.77
CA LYS A 460 25.38 6.11 27.82
C LYS A 460 24.90 4.66 27.63
N GLU A 461 25.84 3.73 27.47
CA GLU A 461 25.59 2.30 27.34
C GLU A 461 24.83 1.71 28.54
N THR A 462 23.93 0.75 28.26
CA THR A 462 23.31 -0.09 29.30
C THR A 462 24.12 -1.34 29.60
N THR A 463 24.81 -1.93 28.61
CA THR A 463 25.64 -3.12 28.81
C THR A 463 26.85 -3.13 27.89
N LYS A 464 27.88 -3.91 28.24
CA LYS A 464 29.10 -4.08 27.44
C LYS A 464 29.19 -5.44 26.76
N GLU A 465 28.07 -6.09 26.48
CA GLU A 465 28.07 -7.35 25.71
C GLU A 465 27.79 -7.12 24.22
N ASN A 466 28.69 -7.65 23.38
CA ASN A 466 28.54 -7.64 21.94
C ASN A 466 27.68 -8.84 21.50
N LEU A 467 26.58 -8.59 20.80
CA LEU A 467 25.81 -9.65 20.16
C LEU A 467 26.59 -10.20 18.96
N ARG A 468 27.07 -11.42 19.09
CA ARG A 468 27.74 -12.17 18.02
C ARG A 468 26.89 -13.38 17.64
N VAL A 469 26.50 -13.45 16.37
CA VAL A 469 25.89 -14.64 15.77
C VAL A 469 26.84 -15.14 14.71
N ASP A 470 27.45 -16.31 14.95
CA ASP A 470 28.39 -16.89 14.01
C ASP A 470 27.72 -17.29 12.69
N ARG A 471 28.51 -17.28 11.62
CA ARG A 471 28.04 -17.73 10.30
C ARG A 471 27.80 -19.23 10.37
N MET A 472 26.63 -19.67 9.91
CA MET A 472 26.29 -21.07 9.89
C MET A 472 26.83 -21.74 8.63
N VAL A 473 27.24 -23.00 8.76
CA VAL A 473 27.71 -23.82 7.64
C VAL A 473 26.53 -24.62 7.12
N LYS A 474 26.13 -24.36 5.87
CA LYS A 474 25.06 -25.11 5.20
C LYS A 474 25.57 -26.53 4.88
N PRO A 475 24.85 -27.61 5.25
CA PRO A 475 25.23 -28.97 4.87
C PRO A 475 24.98 -29.22 3.38
N ALA A 476 25.54 -30.31 2.85
CA ALA A 476 25.37 -30.68 1.44
C ALA A 476 23.90 -31.00 1.09
N THR A 477 23.19 -31.64 2.03
CA THR A 477 21.80 -32.05 1.87
C THR A 477 20.89 -31.15 2.70
N THR A 478 19.97 -30.44 2.04
CA THR A 478 19.02 -29.52 2.67
C THR A 478 17.68 -29.56 1.94
N PHE A 479 16.59 -29.22 2.61
CA PHE A 479 15.33 -28.94 1.94
C PHE A 479 15.43 -27.58 1.23
N ALA A 480 15.15 -27.53 -0.06
CA ALA A 480 15.25 -26.31 -0.88
C ALA A 480 13.87 -25.78 -1.28
N PHE A 481 13.62 -24.51 -1.01
CA PHE A 481 12.39 -23.80 -1.36
C PHE A 481 12.71 -22.59 -2.23
N LYS A 482 12.13 -22.52 -3.43
CA LYS A 482 12.35 -21.39 -4.35
C LYS A 482 11.32 -20.28 -4.13
N ALA A 483 11.79 -19.04 -4.13
CA ALA A 483 10.97 -17.84 -4.07
C ALA A 483 11.53 -16.75 -4.96
N THR A 484 10.68 -15.80 -5.35
CA THR A 484 11.09 -14.60 -6.10
C THR A 484 10.78 -13.39 -5.25
N VAL A 485 11.69 -12.43 -5.17
CA VAL A 485 11.49 -11.15 -4.49
C VAL A 485 10.50 -10.31 -5.30
N LEU A 486 9.31 -10.05 -4.74
CA LEU A 486 8.29 -9.27 -5.42
C LEU A 486 8.53 -7.76 -5.22
N PHE A 487 7.95 -6.93 -6.07
CA PHE A 487 7.96 -5.47 -5.87
C PHE A 487 7.40 -5.07 -4.50
N THR A 488 6.35 -5.74 -4.03
CA THR A 488 5.75 -5.51 -2.70
C THR A 488 6.62 -5.97 -1.54
N ASP A 489 7.68 -6.72 -1.81
CA ASP A 489 8.66 -7.13 -0.81
C ASP A 489 9.80 -6.13 -0.66
N THR A 490 9.83 -5.06 -1.47
CA THR A 490 10.87 -4.03 -1.42
C THR A 490 10.49 -2.83 -0.56
N ASP A 491 11.50 -2.18 0.02
CA ASP A 491 11.36 -0.96 0.82
C ASP A 491 11.63 0.31 0.00
N THR A 492 11.67 1.46 0.68
CA THR A 492 11.91 2.76 0.06
C THR A 492 13.30 2.92 -0.56
N PHE A 493 14.24 2.03 -0.22
CA PHE A 493 15.58 1.98 -0.80
C PHE A 493 15.67 1.02 -2.00
N GLN A 494 14.53 0.46 -2.45
CA GLN A 494 14.43 -0.49 -3.56
C GLN A 494 15.12 -1.84 -3.30
N HIS A 495 15.31 -2.19 -2.03
CA HIS A 495 15.86 -3.47 -1.60
C HIS A 495 14.78 -4.31 -0.94
N ALA A 496 14.94 -5.63 -0.93
CA ALA A 496 14.07 -6.53 -0.20
C ALA A 496 14.07 -6.15 1.28
N ASN A 497 12.89 -5.83 1.82
CA ASN A 497 12.68 -5.53 3.22
C ASN A 497 13.23 -6.67 4.08
N TYR A 498 13.86 -6.36 5.21
CA TYR A 498 14.51 -7.37 6.04
C TYR A 498 13.53 -8.48 6.51
N LEU A 499 12.24 -8.18 6.70
CA LEU A 499 11.22 -9.16 7.07
C LEU A 499 10.86 -10.12 5.93
N THR A 500 11.15 -9.76 4.68
CA THR A 500 10.93 -10.62 3.50
C THR A 500 11.73 -11.91 3.64
N TYR A 501 12.99 -11.84 4.07
CA TYR A 501 13.83 -13.03 4.26
C TYR A 501 13.26 -13.98 5.33
N VAL A 502 12.78 -13.42 6.44
CA VAL A 502 12.13 -14.21 7.51
C VAL A 502 10.86 -14.87 6.99
N ARG A 503 10.05 -14.16 6.20
CA ARG A 503 8.84 -14.70 5.57
C ARG A 503 9.17 -15.85 4.62
N PHE A 504 10.23 -15.75 3.83
CA PHE A 504 10.69 -16.84 2.97
C PHE A 504 11.08 -18.07 3.79
N CYS A 505 11.84 -17.90 4.86
CA CYS A 505 12.21 -18.98 5.76
C CYS A 505 10.99 -19.64 6.42
N GLN A 506 10.03 -18.83 6.91
CA GLN A 506 8.79 -19.34 7.52
C GLN A 506 7.94 -20.13 6.51
N ARG A 507 7.88 -19.71 5.25
CA ARG A 507 7.21 -20.47 4.18
C ARG A 507 7.94 -21.77 3.87
N ALA A 508 9.27 -21.73 3.79
CA ALA A 508 10.10 -22.90 3.50
C ALA A 508 9.94 -24.00 4.56
N ILE A 509 10.02 -23.67 5.86
CA ILE A 509 9.85 -24.67 6.92
C ILE A 509 8.43 -25.27 6.94
N ARG A 510 7.39 -24.45 6.72
CA ARG A 510 6.00 -24.94 6.64
C ARG A 510 5.81 -25.91 5.49
N GLN A 511 6.38 -25.60 4.33
CA GLN A 511 6.33 -26.49 3.19
C GLN A 511 7.08 -27.79 3.47
N ALA A 512 8.28 -27.72 4.05
CA ALA A 512 9.08 -28.89 4.42
C ALA A 512 8.30 -29.84 5.36
N VAL A 513 7.67 -29.29 6.41
CA VAL A 513 6.85 -30.06 7.35
C VAL A 513 5.61 -30.65 6.66
N THR A 514 4.96 -29.89 5.78
CA THR A 514 3.78 -30.37 5.05
C THR A 514 4.13 -31.52 4.11
N GLU A 515 5.26 -31.44 3.41
CA GLU A 515 5.74 -32.50 2.52
C GLU A 515 6.15 -33.75 3.30
N SER A 516 6.83 -33.58 4.44
CA SER A 516 7.14 -34.67 5.37
C SER A 516 5.89 -35.41 5.86
N LEU A 517 4.84 -34.67 6.25
CA LEU A 517 3.56 -35.25 6.65
C LEU A 517 2.86 -36.01 5.52
N ARG A 518 2.87 -35.47 4.28
CA ARG A 518 2.29 -36.14 3.11
C ARG A 518 3.03 -37.42 2.75
N ALA A 519 4.34 -37.42 2.87
CA ALA A 519 5.15 -38.60 2.62
C ALA A 519 4.95 -39.68 3.68
N ALA A 520 4.71 -39.29 4.94
CA ALA A 520 4.37 -40.23 6.01
C ALA A 520 2.99 -40.86 5.85
N SER A 521 2.03 -40.17 5.20
CA SER A 521 0.68 -40.69 4.98
C SER A 521 0.49 -41.46 3.66
N SER A 522 1.40 -41.30 2.69
CA SER A 522 1.35 -42.02 1.41
C SER A 522 1.82 -43.46 1.57
N THR A 523 0.91 -44.42 1.43
CA THR A 523 1.25 -45.86 1.32
C THR A 523 1.89 -46.20 -0.02
N GLU A 524 1.67 -45.39 -1.05
CA GLU A 524 2.27 -45.58 -2.37
C GLU A 524 3.63 -44.85 -2.45
N PRO A 525 4.69 -45.52 -2.97
CA PRO A 525 5.96 -44.88 -3.25
C PRO A 525 5.75 -43.84 -4.37
N THR A 526 5.68 -42.58 -3.99
CA THR A 526 5.57 -41.46 -4.93
C THR A 526 6.85 -41.41 -5.76
N THR A 527 6.76 -41.74 -7.05
CA THR A 527 7.89 -41.85 -8.00
C THR A 527 8.62 -40.54 -8.30
N CYS A 528 8.22 -39.42 -7.68
CA CYS A 528 8.71 -38.08 -8.01
C CYS A 528 9.65 -37.45 -6.97
N THR A 529 9.87 -38.06 -5.80
CA THR A 529 10.83 -37.57 -4.80
C THR A 529 11.99 -38.55 -4.67
N SER A 530 13.19 -38.12 -5.05
CA SER A 530 14.39 -38.94 -4.86
C SER A 530 14.60 -39.21 -3.36
N GLU A 531 15.11 -40.40 -3.02
CA GLU A 531 15.38 -40.77 -1.62
C GLU A 531 16.24 -39.71 -0.89
N ASP A 532 17.18 -39.09 -1.61
CA ASP A 532 18.02 -38.00 -1.11
C ASP A 532 17.23 -36.82 -0.54
N GLN A 533 16.05 -36.50 -1.10
CA GLN A 533 15.23 -35.40 -0.60
C GLN A 533 14.55 -35.73 0.74
N ARG A 534 14.25 -36.99 1.01
CA ARG A 534 13.63 -37.40 2.29
C ARG A 534 14.60 -37.23 3.46
N HIS A 535 15.90 -37.40 3.21
CA HIS A 535 16.94 -37.14 4.21
C HIS A 535 17.13 -35.64 4.49
N ALA A 536 16.70 -34.77 3.59
CA ALA A 536 16.76 -33.32 3.73
C ALA A 536 15.65 -32.71 4.58
N TRP A 537 14.58 -33.47 4.88
CA TRP A 537 13.44 -32.94 5.61
C TRP A 537 13.72 -32.76 7.11
N PRO A 538 13.21 -31.68 7.72
CA PRO A 538 13.17 -31.54 9.17
C PRO A 538 12.42 -32.73 9.79
N ARG A 539 13.08 -33.45 10.69
CA ARG A 539 12.53 -34.64 11.37
C ARG A 539 11.97 -34.27 12.74
N GLN A 540 12.61 -33.32 13.43
CA GLN A 540 12.30 -32.97 14.81
C GLN A 540 11.31 -31.80 14.89
N ILE A 541 11.32 -30.90 13.91
CA ILE A 541 10.37 -29.79 13.80
C ILE A 541 9.08 -30.28 13.16
N THR A 542 8.13 -30.71 13.97
CA THR A 542 6.78 -31.09 13.54
C THR A 542 5.81 -29.91 13.63
N ALA A 543 4.60 -30.07 13.06
CA ALA A 543 3.54 -29.06 13.20
C ALA A 543 3.20 -28.77 14.67
N ASP A 544 3.24 -29.79 15.55
CA ASP A 544 2.98 -29.62 16.98
C ASP A 544 4.12 -28.90 17.71
N VAL A 545 5.37 -29.08 17.28
CA VAL A 545 6.51 -28.29 17.78
C VAL A 545 6.34 -26.83 17.36
N MET A 546 5.97 -26.57 16.10
CA MET A 546 5.75 -25.21 15.62
C MET A 546 4.62 -24.48 16.37
N ARG A 547 3.55 -25.20 16.74
CA ARG A 547 2.42 -24.65 17.53
C ARG A 547 2.80 -24.20 18.94
N LYS A 548 3.89 -24.72 19.51
CA LYS A 548 4.39 -24.31 20.83
C LYS A 548 5.08 -22.95 20.82
N GLY A 549 5.35 -22.42 19.64
CA GLY A 549 5.98 -21.13 19.47
C GLY A 549 7.50 -21.20 19.39
N VAL A 550 8.05 -20.11 18.85
CA VAL A 550 9.49 -19.87 18.75
C VAL A 550 9.99 -19.32 20.09
N LYS A 551 11.04 -19.94 20.63
CA LYS A 551 11.76 -19.51 21.84
C LYS A 551 12.88 -18.53 21.50
N THR A 552 13.68 -18.82 20.49
CA THR A 552 14.83 -18.00 20.08
C THR A 552 14.86 -17.87 18.57
N ALA A 553 15.14 -16.68 18.04
CA ALA A 553 15.46 -16.48 16.63
C ALA A 553 16.75 -15.67 16.51
N ARG A 554 17.71 -16.16 15.72
CA ARG A 554 18.94 -15.44 15.38
C ARG A 554 18.98 -15.21 13.88
N LEU A 555 19.19 -13.95 13.49
CA LEU A 555 19.13 -13.51 12.11
C LEU A 555 20.44 -12.80 11.77
N ARG A 556 20.97 -13.06 10.58
CA ARG A 556 22.18 -12.41 10.07
C ARG A 556 22.01 -12.05 8.60
N TYR A 557 22.23 -10.78 8.28
CA TYR A 557 22.13 -10.26 6.92
C TYR A 557 23.53 -10.07 6.36
N PHE A 558 23.74 -10.53 5.12
CA PHE A 558 25.03 -10.46 4.43
C PHE A 558 24.97 -9.53 3.23
N ASN A 559 23.92 -9.67 2.40
CA ASN A 559 23.75 -8.94 1.17
C ASN A 559 22.26 -8.67 0.91
N GLU A 560 21.97 -7.58 0.21
CA GLU A 560 20.60 -7.18 -0.16
C GLU A 560 20.15 -7.88 -1.45
N CYS A 561 18.84 -8.10 -1.60
CA CYS A 561 18.20 -8.53 -2.85
C CYS A 561 17.38 -7.37 -3.39
N VAL A 562 17.09 -7.39 -4.69
CA VAL A 562 16.20 -6.44 -5.36
C VAL A 562 14.96 -7.15 -5.91
N ALA A 563 13.95 -6.37 -6.31
CA ALA A 563 12.75 -6.94 -6.92
C ALA A 563 13.11 -7.71 -8.21
N GLY A 564 12.58 -8.92 -8.35
CA GLY A 564 12.86 -9.82 -9.47
C GLY A 564 13.98 -10.83 -9.20
N ASP A 565 14.73 -10.70 -8.10
CA ASP A 565 15.72 -11.72 -7.73
C ASP A 565 15.04 -13.03 -7.38
N ASP A 566 15.49 -14.13 -7.99
CA ASP A 566 15.14 -15.48 -7.60
C ASP A 566 16.08 -15.96 -6.48
N VAL A 567 15.49 -16.44 -5.40
CA VAL A 567 16.20 -16.91 -4.21
C VAL A 567 15.80 -18.35 -3.89
N THR A 568 16.79 -19.12 -3.45
CA THR A 568 16.61 -20.47 -2.91
C THR A 568 16.83 -20.42 -1.40
N VAL A 569 15.82 -20.86 -0.66
CA VAL A 569 15.84 -20.99 0.80
C VAL A 569 16.14 -22.43 1.15
N HIS A 570 17.28 -22.65 1.79
CA HIS A 570 17.68 -23.94 2.32
C HIS A 570 17.24 -24.07 3.77
N VAL A 571 16.67 -25.21 4.14
CA VAL A 571 16.23 -25.55 5.50
C VAL A 571 16.89 -26.86 5.93
N TRP A 572 17.41 -26.91 7.15
CA TRP A 572 17.96 -28.14 7.74
C TRP A 572 17.86 -28.13 9.28
N GLU A 573 18.13 -29.29 9.86
CA GLU A 573 18.29 -29.50 11.31
C GLU A 573 19.70 -30.03 11.60
N GLU A 574 20.20 -29.81 12.81
CA GLU A 574 21.43 -30.41 13.31
C GLU A 574 21.06 -31.43 14.39
N GLU A 575 21.60 -32.64 14.34
CA GLU A 575 21.25 -33.72 15.30
C GLU A 575 21.55 -33.33 16.74
N GLU A 576 22.64 -32.59 16.96
CA GLU A 576 23.08 -32.12 18.28
C GLU A 576 22.20 -31.01 18.87
N LYS A 577 21.34 -30.38 18.06
CA LYS A 577 20.50 -29.24 18.46
C LYS A 577 19.04 -29.54 18.19
N PRO A 578 18.42 -30.41 19.00
CA PRO A 578 17.01 -30.72 18.84
C PRO A 578 16.17 -29.46 18.95
N TYR A 579 15.07 -29.40 18.18
CA TYR A 579 14.17 -28.25 18.11
C TYR A 579 14.77 -26.97 17.50
N TRP A 580 15.93 -27.05 16.84
CA TRP A 580 16.47 -25.97 16.02
C TRP A 580 16.24 -26.23 14.53
N ALA A 581 15.71 -25.23 13.83
CA ALA A 581 15.69 -25.15 12.38
C ALA A 581 16.68 -24.08 11.91
N PHE A 582 17.48 -24.42 10.90
CA PHE A 582 18.49 -23.55 10.31
C PHE A 582 18.13 -23.20 8.87
N PHE A 583 18.50 -21.98 8.48
CA PHE A 583 18.10 -21.39 7.21
C PHE A 583 19.27 -20.67 6.53
N SER A 584 19.36 -20.82 5.22
CA SER A 584 20.24 -20.06 4.33
C SER A 584 19.43 -19.58 3.13
N VAL A 585 19.43 -18.28 2.85
CA VAL A 585 18.79 -17.71 1.66
C VAL A 585 19.89 -17.26 0.71
N GLU A 586 19.89 -17.86 -0.48
CA GLU A 586 20.92 -17.68 -1.50
C GLU A 586 20.28 -17.23 -2.82
N THR A 587 20.95 -16.33 -3.54
CA THR A 587 20.63 -16.06 -4.94
C THR A 587 21.49 -16.96 -5.80
N GLU A 588 20.85 -17.78 -6.63
CA GLU A 588 21.55 -18.59 -7.64
C GLU A 588 22.01 -17.66 -8.78
N THR A 589 23.33 -17.57 -8.98
CA THR A 589 23.90 -16.95 -10.20
C THR A 589 24.50 -18.05 -11.07
N PRO A 590 24.77 -17.80 -12.36
CA PRO A 590 25.37 -18.81 -13.23
C PRO A 590 26.71 -19.37 -12.72
N THR A 591 27.44 -18.60 -11.91
CA THR A 591 28.79 -18.95 -11.46
C THR A 591 28.87 -19.31 -9.98
N THR A 592 28.03 -18.74 -9.14
CA THR A 592 28.12 -18.88 -7.67
C THR A 592 26.77 -18.69 -6.98
N ASN A 593 26.62 -19.24 -5.78
CA ASN A 593 25.51 -18.89 -4.90
C ASN A 593 25.93 -17.73 -4.01
N ILE A 594 25.20 -16.61 -4.11
CA ILE A 594 25.44 -15.45 -3.27
C ILE A 594 24.62 -15.60 -1.99
N LEU A 595 25.29 -15.72 -0.84
CA LEU A 595 24.62 -15.77 0.46
C LEU A 595 24.03 -14.39 0.79
N ARG A 596 22.71 -14.34 0.97
CA ARG A 596 21.98 -13.10 1.29
C ARG A 596 21.67 -13.00 2.77
N PHE A 597 21.14 -14.07 3.34
CA PHE A 597 20.61 -14.10 4.69
C PHE A 597 20.77 -15.48 5.33
N GLN A 598 20.94 -15.50 6.65
CA GLN A 598 20.89 -16.71 7.44
C GLN A 598 20.02 -16.52 8.68
N MET A 599 19.32 -17.58 9.08
CA MET A 599 18.51 -17.57 10.30
C MET A 599 18.55 -18.92 11.00
N SER A 600 18.44 -18.90 12.32
CA SER A 600 18.20 -20.10 13.13
C SER A 600 17.00 -19.86 14.05
N LEU A 601 16.08 -20.81 14.13
CA LEU A 601 14.90 -20.78 14.99
C LEU A 601 14.95 -21.93 15.99
N GLU A 602 14.90 -21.62 17.28
CA GLU A 602 14.69 -22.56 18.36
C GLU A 602 13.22 -22.54 18.76
N TYR A 603 12.58 -23.70 18.83
CA TYR A 603 11.19 -23.85 19.30
C TYR A 603 11.14 -24.29 20.76
N PHE A 604 10.02 -24.01 21.45
CA PHE A 604 9.82 -24.53 22.81
C PHE A 604 9.69 -26.06 22.81
N LYS A 605 10.41 -26.71 23.74
CA LYS A 605 10.28 -28.15 23.99
C LYS A 605 8.88 -28.48 24.52
N SER A 606 8.37 -29.67 24.14
CA SER A 606 7.17 -30.31 24.69
C SER A 606 7.16 -30.35 26.20
#